data_AF-A0A960Q7U9-F1
#
_entry.id   AF-A0A960Q7U9-F1
#
_cell.length_a   1.000
_cell.length_b   1.000
_cell.length_c   1.000
_cell.angle_alpha   90.00
_cell.angle_beta   90.00
_cell.angle_gamma   90.00
#
_symmetry.space_group_name_H-M   'P 1'
#
loop_
_entity.id
_entity.type
_entity.pdbx_description
1 polymer ?
#
loop_
_entity_poly.entity_id
_entity_poly.type
_entity_poly.pdbx_seq_one_letter_code
_entity_poly.pdbx_strand_id
1 'polypeptide(L)'
;MIWIAIVLGLILGHLIRRATPYLIFLADKKMPFSWPGIELMTAAMFAIAQLNSLSTSMLIKWCLCALILVAAMASDYYKKVISDWVCYTGIPAGILLSFVFAEDMVGFFGGVSTLHYFGIGMHSFWAGPVLSVCGLVLGFVSLEGFRRIFGALGGMEVMGMGDSLLLALVGSFVGPGLVLFSILPASIIGMLHWPYYRLVRGINYLPFGPGIAMSGYLMAFYHVYLLQWIDRLFAWYFSLGRSANLLVFLGLFGLLIILVFRIRARAAHYSEMIEKEYQDLEAQSDYGKKGK
;
A
#
# COMPACT_ATOMS: atom_id res chain seq x y z
N MET A 1 -10.90 23.31 -14.00
CA MET A 1 -11.30 22.26 -13.03
C MET A 1 -10.13 21.72 -12.21
N ILE A 2 -8.95 21.46 -12.79
CA ILE A 2 -7.78 20.96 -12.03
C ILE A 2 -7.39 21.80 -10.81
N TRP A 3 -7.46 23.14 -10.91
CA TRP A 3 -7.21 24.03 -9.78
C TRP A 3 -8.16 23.80 -8.60
N ILE A 4 -9.43 23.46 -8.87
CA ILE A 4 -10.41 23.16 -7.82
C ILE A 4 -10.01 21.87 -7.10
N ALA A 5 -9.60 20.83 -7.84
CA ALA A 5 -9.12 19.58 -7.24
C ALA A 5 -7.87 19.80 -6.38
N ILE A 6 -6.91 20.61 -6.86
CA ILE A 6 -5.70 20.98 -6.10
C ILE A 6 -6.06 21.73 -4.81
N VAL A 7 -6.89 22.76 -4.89
CA VAL A 7 -7.30 23.56 -3.73
C VAL A 7 -8.07 22.72 -2.72
N LEU A 8 -9.01 21.89 -3.18
CA LEU A 8 -9.72 20.95 -2.31
C LEU A 8 -8.77 19.94 -1.65
N GLY A 9 -7.80 19.41 -2.39
CA GLY A 9 -6.79 18.52 -1.85
C GLY A 9 -5.92 19.20 -0.78
N LEU A 10 -5.53 20.46 -0.97
CA LEU A 10 -4.81 21.24 0.03
C LEU A 10 -5.66 21.43 1.31
N ILE A 11 -6.93 21.81 1.16
CA ILE A 11 -7.85 22.02 2.29
C ILE A 11 -8.08 20.71 3.05
N LEU A 12 -8.38 19.62 2.35
CA LEU A 12 -8.64 18.32 2.97
C LEU A 12 -7.36 17.74 3.59
N GLY A 13 -6.21 17.88 2.94
CA GLY A 13 -4.92 17.51 3.51
C GLY A 13 -4.60 18.28 4.79
N HIS A 14 -5.00 19.55 4.86
CA HIS A 14 -4.89 20.35 6.08
C HIS A 14 -5.77 19.79 7.21
N LEU A 15 -6.99 19.36 6.88
CA LEU A 15 -7.89 18.71 7.84
C LEU A 15 -7.34 17.37 8.31
N ILE A 16 -6.81 16.53 7.41
CA ILE A 16 -6.14 15.27 7.77
C ILE A 16 -5.03 15.58 8.77
N ARG A 17 -4.13 16.51 8.44
CA ARG A 17 -3.03 16.91 9.33
C ARG A 17 -3.51 17.33 10.72
N ARG A 18 -4.61 18.08 10.82
CA ARG A 18 -5.22 18.46 12.11
C ARG A 18 -5.87 17.28 12.84
N ALA A 19 -6.42 16.32 12.10
CA ALA A 19 -7.08 15.13 12.62
C ALA A 19 -6.09 14.02 13.04
N THR A 20 -4.89 13.97 12.42
CA THR A 20 -3.88 12.93 12.65
C THR A 20 -3.55 12.69 14.13
N PRO A 21 -3.38 13.71 15.00
CA PRO A 21 -3.16 13.48 16.43
C PRO A 21 -4.29 12.68 17.11
N TYR A 22 -5.54 12.87 16.66
CA TYR A 22 -6.71 12.16 17.18
C TYR A 22 -6.80 10.74 16.62
N LEU A 23 -6.44 10.53 15.36
CA LEU A 23 -6.41 9.21 14.72
C LEU A 23 -5.40 8.24 15.36
N ILE A 24 -4.36 8.78 16.01
CA ILE A 24 -3.25 8.03 16.59
C ILE A 24 -3.24 8.14 18.14
N PHE A 25 -4.32 8.64 18.74
CA PHE A 25 -4.49 8.81 20.20
C PHE A 25 -3.25 9.44 20.88
N LEU A 26 -2.72 10.53 20.31
CA LEU A 26 -1.55 11.21 20.86
C LEU A 26 -1.91 12.04 22.11
N ALA A 27 -1.25 11.74 23.23
CA ALA A 27 -1.42 12.46 24.50
C ALA A 27 -0.76 13.85 24.51
N ASP A 28 0.13 14.14 23.55
CA ASP A 28 0.80 15.44 23.45
C ASP A 28 0.48 16.17 22.13
N LYS A 29 -0.09 17.37 22.27
CA LYS A 29 -0.64 18.20 21.19
C LYS A 29 0.41 19.08 20.51
N LYS A 30 1.69 18.99 20.92
CA LYS A 30 2.77 19.75 20.30
C LYS A 30 3.07 19.13 18.94
N MET A 31 2.33 19.59 17.94
CA MET A 31 2.51 19.25 16.54
C MET A 31 3.96 19.55 16.15
N PRO A 32 4.78 18.56 15.77
CA PRO A 32 6.02 18.89 15.10
C PRO A 32 5.68 19.68 13.83
N PHE A 33 6.44 20.75 13.60
CA PHE A 33 6.30 21.77 12.55
C PHE A 33 6.50 21.22 11.11
N SER A 34 6.27 19.94 10.87
CA SER A 34 6.44 19.25 9.59
C SER A 34 5.17 18.45 9.30
N TRP A 35 4.40 18.69 8.22
CA TRP A 35 4.86 18.95 6.86
C TRP A 35 3.74 19.56 6.00
N PRO A 36 3.99 20.58 5.15
CA PRO A 36 3.12 20.87 4.00
C PRO A 36 3.02 19.68 3.03
N GLY A 37 3.88 18.66 3.17
CA GLY A 37 3.85 17.45 2.34
C GLY A 37 2.55 16.65 2.39
N ILE A 38 1.79 16.62 3.50
CA ILE A 38 0.47 15.94 3.51
C ILE A 38 -0.53 16.70 2.62
N GLU A 39 -0.53 18.03 2.72
CA GLU A 39 -1.37 18.91 1.91
C GLU A 39 -0.98 18.78 0.43
N LEU A 40 0.32 18.84 0.13
CA LEU A 40 0.85 18.67 -1.23
C LEU A 40 0.58 17.28 -1.79
N MET A 41 0.71 16.21 -0.99
CA MET A 41 0.42 14.84 -1.42
C MET A 41 -1.06 14.66 -1.73
N THR A 42 -1.94 15.15 -0.86
CA THR A 42 -3.39 15.10 -1.08
C THR A 42 -3.77 15.87 -2.35
N ALA A 43 -3.21 17.08 -2.52
CA ALA A 43 -3.41 17.90 -3.72
C ALA A 43 -2.89 17.23 -5.00
N ALA A 44 -1.72 16.60 -4.94
CA ALA A 44 -1.14 15.86 -6.06
C ALA A 44 -2.00 14.65 -6.43
N MET A 45 -2.45 13.86 -5.44
CA MET A 45 -3.33 12.72 -5.67
C MET A 45 -4.67 13.17 -6.28
N PHE A 46 -5.26 14.26 -5.79
CA PHE A 46 -6.49 14.82 -6.36
C PHE A 46 -6.30 15.32 -7.79
N ALA A 47 -5.16 15.96 -8.08
CA ALA A 47 -4.81 16.35 -9.44
C ALA A 47 -4.67 15.12 -10.36
N ILE A 48 -4.02 14.06 -9.90
CA ILE A 48 -3.90 12.79 -10.64
C ILE A 48 -5.29 12.18 -10.89
N ALA A 49 -6.17 12.12 -9.89
CA ALA A 49 -7.54 11.63 -10.09
C ALA A 49 -8.28 12.49 -11.12
N GLN A 50 -8.18 13.81 -11.05
CA GLN A 50 -8.84 14.71 -11.99
C GLN A 50 -8.32 14.58 -13.42
N LEU A 51 -7.04 14.27 -13.60
CA LEU A 51 -6.43 14.07 -14.92
C LEU A 51 -6.81 12.73 -15.56
N ASN A 52 -7.11 11.71 -14.74
CA ASN A 52 -7.39 10.36 -15.22
C ASN A 52 -8.88 9.96 -15.15
N SER A 53 -9.71 10.69 -14.41
CA SER A 53 -11.14 10.36 -14.27
C SER A 53 -11.95 10.95 -15.42
N LEU A 54 -12.72 10.10 -16.10
CA LEU A 54 -13.60 10.52 -17.20
C LEU A 54 -14.93 11.11 -16.70
N SER A 55 -15.34 10.78 -15.48
CA SER A 55 -16.62 11.22 -14.89
C SER A 55 -16.42 11.84 -13.50
N THR A 56 -17.36 12.71 -13.10
CA THR A 56 -17.36 13.34 -11.77
C THR A 56 -17.55 12.31 -10.65
N SER A 57 -18.33 11.26 -10.89
CA SER A 57 -18.58 10.20 -9.92
C SER A 57 -17.31 9.37 -9.66
N MET A 58 -16.58 9.01 -10.72
CA MET A 58 -15.28 8.34 -10.64
C MET A 58 -14.25 9.21 -9.90
N LEU A 59 -14.22 10.51 -10.19
CA LEU A 59 -13.37 11.47 -9.49
C LEU A 59 -13.64 11.46 -7.97
N ILE A 60 -14.91 11.50 -7.55
CA ILE A 60 -15.28 11.49 -6.14
C ILE A 60 -14.78 10.20 -5.45
N LYS A 61 -14.97 9.03 -6.08
CA LYS A 61 -14.46 7.75 -5.58
C LYS A 61 -12.95 7.80 -5.34
N TRP A 62 -12.18 8.27 -6.33
CA TRP A 62 -10.73 8.30 -6.21
C TRP A 62 -10.21 9.38 -5.26
N CYS A 63 -10.87 10.54 -5.17
CA CYS A 63 -10.55 11.54 -4.16
C CYS A 63 -10.81 11.01 -2.74
N LEU A 64 -11.89 10.25 -2.53
CA LEU A 64 -12.16 9.60 -1.25
C LEU A 64 -11.12 8.53 -0.92
N CYS A 65 -10.77 7.69 -1.89
CA CYS A 65 -9.69 6.71 -1.76
C CYS A 65 -8.36 7.39 -1.39
N ALA A 66 -7.99 8.46 -2.10
CA ALA A 66 -6.79 9.25 -1.81
C ALA A 66 -6.79 9.80 -0.38
N LEU A 67 -7.92 10.34 0.08
CA LEU A 67 -8.05 10.91 1.42
C LEU A 67 -7.79 9.86 2.51
N ILE A 68 -8.38 8.67 2.36
CA ILE A 68 -8.22 7.55 3.28
C ILE A 68 -6.76 7.05 3.27
N LEU A 69 -6.19 6.88 2.08
CA LEU A 69 -4.80 6.43 1.92
C LEU A 69 -3.82 7.45 2.51
N VAL A 70 -3.98 8.75 2.25
CA VAL A 70 -3.14 9.78 2.86
C VAL A 70 -3.26 9.79 4.38
N ALA A 71 -4.45 9.58 4.93
CA ALA A 71 -4.63 9.46 6.38
C ALA A 71 -3.88 8.24 6.95
N ALA A 72 -3.89 7.10 6.26
CA ALA A 72 -3.10 5.92 6.62
C ALA A 72 -1.60 6.19 6.54
N MET A 73 -1.13 6.80 5.44
CA MET A 73 0.27 7.19 5.24
C MET A 73 0.75 8.15 6.32
N ALA A 74 -0.05 9.15 6.66
CA ALA A 74 0.26 10.11 7.70
C ALA A 74 0.42 9.39 9.04
N SER A 75 -0.53 8.51 9.38
CA SER A 75 -0.49 7.73 10.63
C SER A 75 0.79 6.90 10.76
N ASP A 76 1.14 6.19 9.68
CA ASP A 76 2.35 5.38 9.64
C ASP A 76 3.62 6.24 9.70
N TYR A 77 3.67 7.38 9.01
CA TYR A 77 4.83 8.26 9.05
C TYR A 77 5.10 8.84 10.46
N TYR A 78 4.05 9.10 11.25
CA TYR A 78 4.18 9.71 12.58
C TYR A 78 4.58 8.72 13.67
N LYS A 79 3.93 7.54 13.74
CA LYS A 79 4.18 6.55 14.81
C LYS A 79 4.68 5.20 14.33
N LYS A 80 4.90 5.00 13.02
CA LYS A 80 5.14 3.68 12.42
C LYS A 80 4.01 2.69 12.72
N VAL A 81 2.79 3.21 12.89
CA VAL A 81 1.59 2.44 13.19
C VAL A 81 0.47 2.96 12.29
N ILE A 82 -0.06 2.06 11.45
CA ILE A 82 -1.25 2.32 10.65
C ILE A 82 -2.46 2.27 11.59
N SER A 83 -3.27 3.33 11.57
CA SER A 83 -4.47 3.39 12.42
C SER A 83 -5.53 2.42 11.91
N ASP A 84 -5.87 1.43 12.73
CA ASP A 84 -6.92 0.45 12.45
C ASP A 84 -8.25 1.12 12.10
N TRP A 85 -8.56 2.26 12.72
CA TRP A 85 -9.76 3.05 12.41
C TRP A 85 -9.82 3.47 10.94
N VAL A 86 -8.70 3.88 10.36
CA VAL A 86 -8.62 4.25 8.94
C VAL A 86 -8.90 3.04 8.05
N CYS A 87 -8.36 1.88 8.40
CA CYS A 87 -8.61 0.63 7.67
C CYS A 87 -10.06 0.15 7.82
N TYR A 88 -10.59 0.11 9.03
CA TYR A 88 -11.96 -0.35 9.32
C TYR A 88 -13.04 0.57 8.77
N THR A 89 -12.76 1.84 8.58
CA THR A 89 -13.70 2.76 7.90
C THR A 89 -13.53 2.73 6.39
N GLY A 90 -12.28 2.64 5.91
CA GLY A 90 -11.99 2.65 4.48
C GLY A 90 -12.41 1.38 3.75
N ILE A 91 -12.25 0.21 4.36
CA ILE A 91 -12.63 -1.08 3.75
C ILE A 91 -14.14 -1.12 3.40
N PRO A 92 -15.07 -0.85 4.34
CA PRO A 92 -16.49 -0.77 4.02
C PRO A 92 -16.80 0.32 2.98
N ALA A 93 -16.10 1.46 3.03
CA ALA A 93 -16.28 2.50 2.02
C ALA A 93 -15.93 2.01 0.60
N GLY A 94 -14.82 1.26 0.45
CA GLY A 94 -14.44 0.64 -0.82
C GLY A 94 -15.50 -0.34 -1.33
N ILE A 95 -16.02 -1.19 -0.44
CA ILE A 95 -17.10 -2.15 -0.77
C ILE A 95 -18.38 -1.42 -1.16
N LEU A 96 -18.80 -0.39 -0.41
CA LEU A 96 -20.02 0.36 -0.71
C LEU A 96 -19.93 1.10 -2.06
N LEU A 97 -18.77 1.70 -2.37
CA LEU A 97 -18.56 2.34 -3.66
C LEU A 97 -18.52 1.33 -4.81
N SER A 98 -18.07 0.10 -4.56
CA SER A 98 -17.98 -0.92 -5.61
C SER A 98 -19.35 -1.26 -6.24
N PHE A 99 -20.47 -1.11 -5.51
CA PHE A 99 -21.81 -1.26 -6.06
C PHE A 99 -22.10 -0.33 -7.24
N VAL A 100 -21.48 0.85 -7.25
CA VAL A 100 -21.68 1.88 -8.29
C VAL A 100 -20.59 1.82 -9.35
N PHE A 101 -19.39 1.38 -8.99
CA PHE A 101 -18.18 1.48 -9.82
C PHE A 101 -17.53 0.11 -10.07
N ALA A 102 -18.33 -0.89 -10.43
CA ALA A 102 -17.86 -2.25 -10.72
C ALA A 102 -16.91 -2.29 -11.93
N GLU A 103 -17.15 -1.45 -12.95
CA GLU A 103 -16.38 -1.41 -14.20
C GLU A 103 -14.94 -0.93 -14.00
N ASP A 104 -14.70 -0.10 -12.99
CA ASP A 104 -13.36 0.41 -12.64
C ASP A 104 -12.50 -0.63 -11.92
N MET A 105 -13.10 -1.73 -11.43
CA MET A 105 -12.38 -2.76 -10.70
C MET A 105 -11.76 -3.76 -11.66
N VAL A 106 -10.46 -4.00 -11.48
CA VAL A 106 -9.71 -4.89 -12.36
C VAL A 106 -9.64 -6.29 -11.74
N GLY A 107 -10.26 -7.25 -12.42
CA GLY A 107 -10.20 -8.67 -12.07
C GLY A 107 -8.85 -9.32 -12.36
N PHE A 108 -8.66 -10.54 -11.87
CA PHE A 108 -7.47 -11.34 -12.12
C PHE A 108 -7.44 -11.82 -13.59
N PHE A 109 -6.35 -11.52 -14.32
CA PHE A 109 -6.24 -11.77 -15.77
C PHE A 109 -7.40 -11.14 -16.59
N GLY A 110 -7.94 -10.00 -16.13
CA GLY A 110 -9.08 -9.30 -16.71
C GLY A 110 -10.36 -9.39 -15.85
N GLY A 111 -11.14 -8.30 -15.76
CA GLY A 111 -12.37 -8.20 -14.95
C GLY A 111 -13.38 -9.33 -15.16
N VAL A 112 -13.55 -9.73 -16.42
CA VAL A 112 -14.54 -10.74 -16.85
C VAL A 112 -14.23 -12.13 -16.31
N SER A 113 -12.95 -12.49 -16.20
CA SER A 113 -12.51 -13.84 -15.81
C SER A 113 -12.85 -14.15 -14.36
N THR A 114 -12.74 -13.17 -13.45
CA THR A 114 -13.03 -13.38 -12.02
C THR A 114 -14.52 -13.57 -11.78
N LEU A 115 -15.37 -12.75 -12.40
CA LEU A 115 -16.82 -12.85 -12.25
C LEU A 115 -17.41 -14.09 -12.93
N HIS A 116 -16.78 -14.57 -14.02
CA HIS A 116 -17.16 -15.81 -14.67
C HIS A 116 -17.07 -17.03 -13.73
N TYR A 117 -16.06 -17.10 -12.85
CA TYR A 117 -15.97 -18.17 -11.84
C TYR A 117 -17.15 -18.20 -10.87
N PHE A 118 -17.79 -17.05 -10.63
CA PHE A 118 -18.96 -16.94 -9.78
C PHE A 118 -20.28 -16.99 -10.57
N GLY A 119 -20.23 -17.10 -11.91
CA GLY A 119 -21.42 -17.04 -12.76
C GLY A 119 -22.13 -15.68 -12.75
N ILE A 120 -21.40 -14.60 -12.45
CA ILE A 120 -21.96 -13.24 -12.34
C ILE A 120 -21.61 -12.45 -13.60
N GLY A 121 -22.60 -11.80 -14.22
CA GLY A 121 -22.36 -10.87 -15.33
C GLY A 121 -21.78 -9.53 -14.83
N MET A 122 -20.95 -8.87 -15.64
CA MET A 122 -20.39 -7.53 -15.32
C MET A 122 -21.47 -6.49 -14.97
N HIS A 123 -22.63 -6.56 -15.62
CA HIS A 123 -23.76 -5.65 -15.38
C HIS A 123 -24.63 -6.04 -14.18
N SER A 124 -24.30 -7.12 -13.47
CA SER A 124 -24.99 -7.50 -12.25
C SER A 124 -24.66 -6.51 -11.14
N PHE A 125 -25.67 -6.17 -10.33
CA PHE A 125 -25.51 -5.37 -9.12
C PHE A 125 -24.45 -5.94 -8.16
N TRP A 126 -24.22 -7.26 -8.19
CA TRP A 126 -23.25 -7.95 -7.33
C TRP A 126 -21.83 -7.98 -7.88
N ALA A 127 -21.59 -7.56 -9.12
CA ALA A 127 -20.27 -7.64 -9.74
C ALA A 127 -19.21 -6.87 -8.95
N GLY A 128 -19.48 -5.61 -8.61
CA GLY A 128 -18.57 -4.75 -7.86
C GLY A 128 -18.23 -5.27 -6.46
N PRO A 129 -19.24 -5.57 -5.61
CA PRO A 129 -19.00 -6.09 -4.26
C PRO A 129 -18.18 -7.38 -4.25
N VAL A 130 -18.44 -8.29 -5.18
CA VAL A 130 -17.67 -9.54 -5.29
C VAL A 130 -16.22 -9.24 -5.65
N LEU A 131 -15.97 -8.37 -6.63
CA LEU A 131 -14.61 -7.95 -6.97
C LEU A 131 -13.92 -7.24 -5.80
N SER A 132 -14.62 -6.36 -5.09
CA SER A 132 -14.10 -5.65 -3.91
C SER A 132 -13.69 -6.61 -2.79
N VAL A 133 -14.56 -7.56 -2.45
CA VAL A 133 -14.30 -8.57 -1.41
C VAL A 133 -13.16 -9.50 -1.84
N CYS A 134 -13.12 -9.93 -3.09
CA CYS A 134 -11.99 -10.71 -3.61
C CYS A 134 -10.67 -9.92 -3.51
N GLY A 135 -10.69 -8.63 -3.85
CA GLY A 135 -9.52 -7.76 -3.73
C GLY A 135 -9.06 -7.58 -2.30
N LEU A 136 -9.98 -7.35 -1.37
CA LEU A 136 -9.73 -7.28 0.07
C LEU A 136 -9.08 -8.56 0.57
N VAL A 137 -9.71 -9.71 0.29
CA VAL A 137 -9.24 -11.03 0.77
C VAL A 137 -7.86 -11.32 0.20
N LEU A 138 -7.65 -11.09 -1.11
CA LEU A 138 -6.34 -11.32 -1.72
C LEU A 138 -5.26 -10.41 -1.15
N GLY A 139 -5.55 -9.11 -0.96
CA GLY A 139 -4.60 -8.17 -0.35
C GLY A 139 -4.21 -8.57 1.07
N PHE A 140 -5.21 -8.93 1.89
CA PHE A 140 -4.95 -9.38 3.26
C PHE A 140 -4.15 -10.69 3.28
N VAL A 141 -4.63 -11.71 2.57
CA VAL A 141 -4.02 -13.05 2.55
C VAL A 141 -2.61 -13.00 1.96
N SER A 142 -2.34 -12.14 0.97
CA SER A 142 -1.01 -12.04 0.39
C SER A 142 0.02 -11.60 1.41
N LEU A 143 -0.16 -10.45 2.07
CA LEU A 143 0.85 -9.93 2.99
C LEU A 143 0.87 -10.70 4.31
N GLU A 144 -0.29 -11.10 4.83
CA GLU A 144 -0.36 -11.91 6.05
C GLU A 144 0.25 -13.30 5.83
N GLY A 145 0.04 -13.90 4.65
CA GLY A 145 0.69 -15.13 4.24
C GLY A 145 2.20 -14.98 4.17
N PHE A 146 2.70 -13.92 3.54
CA PHE A 146 4.12 -13.56 3.53
C PHE A 146 4.66 -13.40 4.95
N ARG A 147 3.98 -12.63 5.81
CA ARG A 147 4.37 -12.42 7.21
C ARG A 147 4.52 -13.74 7.96
N ARG A 148 3.55 -14.67 7.83
CA ARG A 148 3.58 -15.98 8.50
C ARG A 148 4.66 -16.90 7.97
N ILE A 149 4.85 -16.95 6.64
CA ILE A 149 5.89 -17.79 6.03
C ILE A 149 7.27 -17.31 6.46
N PHE A 150 7.54 -16.02 6.39
CA PHE A 150 8.83 -15.47 6.81
C PHE A 150 9.03 -15.53 8.33
N GLY A 151 7.96 -15.38 9.12
CA GLY A 151 7.99 -15.62 10.55
C GLY A 151 8.35 -17.07 10.89
N ALA A 152 7.76 -18.05 10.20
CA ALA A 152 8.07 -19.47 10.40
C ALA A 152 9.50 -19.84 9.94
N LEU A 153 9.98 -19.26 8.84
CA LEU A 153 11.31 -19.56 8.28
C LEU A 153 12.46 -18.85 9.02
N GLY A 154 12.23 -17.60 9.41
CA GLY A 154 13.25 -16.71 9.96
C GLY A 154 13.15 -16.48 11.46
N GLY A 155 12.02 -16.83 12.10
CA GLY A 155 11.76 -16.49 13.51
C GLY A 155 11.61 -14.98 13.75
N MET A 156 11.36 -14.19 12.71
CA MET A 156 11.28 -12.73 12.77
C MET A 156 9.92 -12.24 12.32
N GLU A 157 9.37 -11.24 13.01
CA GLU A 157 8.25 -10.46 12.51
C GLU A 157 8.74 -9.46 11.47
N VAL A 158 8.59 -9.82 10.20
CA VAL A 158 9.08 -9.00 9.08
C VAL A 158 8.19 -7.78 8.81
N MET A 159 6.94 -7.81 9.26
CA MET A 159 5.92 -6.85 8.84
C MET A 159 4.75 -6.76 9.82
N GLY A 160 4.14 -5.58 9.94
CA GLY A 160 3.01 -5.34 10.84
C GLY A 160 1.69 -5.82 10.26
N MET A 161 0.73 -6.18 11.13
CA MET A 161 -0.64 -6.50 10.71
C MET A 161 -1.33 -5.32 10.00
N GLY A 162 -0.98 -4.09 10.39
CA GLY A 162 -1.49 -2.86 9.77
C GLY A 162 -1.21 -2.79 8.27
N ASP A 163 -0.05 -3.28 7.80
CA ASP A 163 0.27 -3.25 6.38
C ASP A 163 -0.62 -4.22 5.57
N SER A 164 -0.95 -5.38 6.16
CA SER A 164 -1.86 -6.35 5.54
C SER A 164 -3.29 -5.79 5.45
N LEU A 165 -3.73 -5.08 6.48
CA LEU A 165 -5.02 -4.35 6.47
C LEU A 165 -5.02 -3.20 5.48
N LEU A 166 -3.92 -2.47 5.34
CA LEU A 166 -3.79 -1.40 4.36
C LEU A 166 -3.85 -1.94 2.92
N LEU A 167 -3.19 -3.06 2.65
CA LEU A 167 -3.29 -3.69 1.33
C LEU A 167 -4.69 -4.26 1.07
N ALA A 168 -5.35 -4.81 2.09
CA ALA A 168 -6.76 -5.21 2.00
C ALA A 168 -7.66 -4.02 1.68
N LEU A 169 -7.40 -2.87 2.30
CA LEU A 169 -8.08 -1.61 1.99
C LEU A 169 -7.87 -1.20 0.54
N VAL A 170 -6.63 -1.19 0.04
CA VAL A 170 -6.35 -0.94 -1.39
C VAL A 170 -7.13 -1.92 -2.27
N GLY A 171 -7.10 -3.21 -1.94
CA GLY A 171 -7.83 -4.24 -2.66
C GLY A 171 -9.33 -4.02 -2.72
N SER A 172 -9.94 -3.48 -1.65
CA SER A 172 -11.36 -3.15 -1.62
C SER A 172 -11.77 -2.04 -2.61
N PHE A 173 -10.85 -1.17 -3.02
CA PHE A 173 -11.13 -0.11 -3.99
C PHE A 173 -10.77 -0.49 -5.43
N VAL A 174 -9.66 -1.20 -5.60
CA VAL A 174 -9.05 -1.43 -6.91
C VAL A 174 -9.38 -2.82 -7.48
N GLY A 175 -9.70 -3.78 -6.62
CA GLY A 175 -10.05 -5.15 -6.99
C GLY A 175 -8.86 -6.12 -6.96
N PRO A 176 -9.12 -7.40 -7.30
CA PRO A 176 -8.21 -8.51 -7.05
C PRO A 176 -7.01 -8.58 -7.99
N GLY A 177 -7.13 -8.06 -9.22
CA GLY A 177 -6.02 -8.03 -10.16
C GLY A 177 -4.92 -7.08 -9.70
N LEU A 178 -5.29 -5.84 -9.40
CA LEU A 178 -4.31 -4.77 -9.14
C LEU A 178 -3.74 -4.77 -7.73
N VAL A 179 -4.45 -5.32 -6.75
CA VAL A 179 -3.96 -5.34 -5.36
C VAL A 179 -2.60 -6.05 -5.27
N LEU A 180 -2.42 -7.19 -5.94
CA LEU A 180 -1.15 -7.91 -5.94
C LEU A 180 -0.04 -7.14 -6.66
N PHE A 181 -0.35 -6.52 -7.79
CA PHE A 181 0.62 -5.71 -8.52
C PHE A 181 1.05 -4.46 -7.76
N SER A 182 0.22 -3.96 -6.83
CA SER A 182 0.59 -2.82 -6.00
C SER A 182 1.75 -3.09 -5.04
N ILE A 183 2.11 -4.36 -4.78
CA ILE A 183 3.28 -4.68 -3.97
C ILE A 183 4.58 -4.30 -4.70
N LEU A 184 4.64 -4.44 -6.04
CA LEU A 184 5.87 -4.19 -6.80
C LEU A 184 6.32 -2.72 -6.77
N PRO A 185 5.48 -1.72 -7.11
CA PRO A 185 5.87 -0.32 -6.98
C PRO A 185 6.06 0.07 -5.52
N ALA A 186 5.34 -0.54 -4.57
CA ALA A 186 5.54 -0.28 -3.14
C ALA A 186 6.97 -0.65 -2.71
N SER A 187 7.51 -1.79 -3.15
CA SER A 187 8.89 -2.18 -2.91
C SER A 187 9.90 -1.23 -3.55
N ILE A 188 9.63 -0.74 -4.77
CA ILE A 188 10.50 0.25 -5.44
C ILE A 188 10.50 1.57 -4.68
N ILE A 189 9.32 2.09 -4.33
CA ILE A 189 9.17 3.33 -3.54
C ILE A 189 9.91 3.17 -2.21
N GLY A 190 9.74 2.04 -1.53
CA GLY A 190 10.46 1.75 -0.30
C GLY A 190 11.98 1.77 -0.49
N MET A 191 12.48 1.07 -1.51
CA MET A 191 13.91 1.03 -1.83
C MET A 191 14.47 2.43 -2.12
N LEU A 192 13.73 3.28 -2.83
CA LEU A 192 14.14 4.66 -3.13
C LEU A 192 14.12 5.57 -1.89
N HIS A 193 13.20 5.32 -0.95
CA HIS A 193 13.10 6.09 0.29
C HIS A 193 14.12 5.66 1.36
N TRP A 194 14.61 4.42 1.32
CA TRP A 194 15.53 3.89 2.33
C TRP A 194 16.81 4.73 2.55
N PRO A 195 17.54 5.20 1.51
CA PRO A 195 18.72 6.04 1.70
C PRO A 195 18.42 7.33 2.46
N TYR A 196 17.26 7.96 2.18
CA TYR A 196 16.84 9.17 2.88
C TYR A 196 16.64 8.91 4.37
N TYR A 197 15.94 7.84 4.74
CA TYR A 197 15.71 7.51 6.16
C TYR A 197 17.01 7.18 6.88
N ARG A 198 17.89 6.41 6.24
CA ARG A 198 19.16 6.03 6.83
C ARG A 198 20.08 7.23 7.03
N LEU A 199 20.21 8.10 6.04
CA LEU A 199 21.15 9.22 6.08
C LEU A 199 20.65 10.39 6.95
N VAL A 200 19.35 10.68 6.93
CA VAL A 200 18.79 11.86 7.60
C VAL A 200 18.34 11.54 9.02
N ARG A 201 17.72 10.37 9.23
CA ARG A 201 17.15 10.02 10.54
C ARG A 201 17.98 9.01 11.32
N GLY A 202 18.95 8.35 10.69
CA GLY A 202 19.73 7.27 11.33
C GLY A 202 18.88 6.04 11.66
N ILE A 203 17.65 5.97 11.14
CA ILE A 203 16.69 4.90 11.39
C ILE A 203 16.88 3.82 10.32
N ASN A 204 17.01 2.56 10.73
CA ASN A 204 17.16 1.44 9.80
C ASN A 204 15.82 0.82 9.39
N TYR A 205 14.74 1.11 10.13
CA TYR A 205 13.38 0.68 9.82
C TYR A 205 12.67 1.65 8.87
N LEU A 206 12.14 1.13 7.77
CA LEU A 206 11.40 1.91 6.77
C LEU A 206 9.90 1.61 6.89
N PRO A 207 9.03 2.63 7.05
CA PRO A 207 7.59 2.43 7.01
C PRO A 207 7.17 1.98 5.60
N PHE A 208 6.61 0.78 5.49
CA PHE A 208 6.17 0.20 4.22
C PHE A 208 4.78 0.70 3.81
N GLY A 209 3.96 1.13 4.77
CA GLY A 209 2.61 1.64 4.55
C GLY A 209 2.53 2.77 3.50
N PRO A 210 3.38 3.81 3.55
CA PRO A 210 3.47 4.84 2.52
C PRO A 210 3.70 4.28 1.11
N GLY A 211 4.54 3.27 0.99
CA GLY A 211 4.79 2.58 -0.28
C GLY A 211 3.52 1.90 -0.80
N ILE A 212 2.83 1.12 0.06
CA ILE A 212 1.59 0.42 -0.30
C ILE A 212 0.51 1.42 -0.72
N ALA A 213 0.26 2.46 0.08
CA ALA A 213 -0.79 3.43 -0.17
C ALA A 213 -0.57 4.20 -1.48
N MET A 214 0.65 4.69 -1.70
CA MET A 214 1.00 5.41 -2.93
C MET A 214 0.93 4.49 -4.15
N SER A 215 1.47 3.27 -4.01
CA SER A 215 1.45 2.28 -5.08
C SER A 215 0.03 1.85 -5.46
N GLY A 216 -0.81 1.53 -4.47
CA GLY A 216 -2.21 1.17 -4.68
C GLY A 216 -2.98 2.25 -5.43
N TYR A 217 -2.75 3.51 -5.07
CA TYR A 217 -3.36 4.64 -5.76
C TYR A 217 -2.84 4.82 -7.19
N LEU A 218 -1.52 4.75 -7.41
CA LEU A 218 -0.94 4.88 -8.75
C LEU A 218 -1.37 3.73 -9.65
N MET A 219 -1.47 2.51 -9.12
CA MET A 219 -1.91 1.34 -9.86
C MET A 219 -3.35 1.47 -10.35
N ALA A 220 -4.22 2.17 -9.64
CA ALA A 220 -5.57 2.45 -10.14
C ALA A 220 -5.56 3.12 -11.53
N PHE A 221 -4.61 4.02 -11.79
CA PHE A 221 -4.56 4.81 -13.03
C PHE A 221 -3.53 4.31 -14.04
N TYR A 222 -2.37 3.83 -13.57
CA TYR A 222 -1.21 3.56 -14.42
C TYR A 222 -0.94 2.06 -14.61
N HIS A 223 -1.84 1.17 -14.18
CA HIS A 223 -1.64 -0.27 -14.31
C HIS A 223 -1.39 -0.73 -15.75
N VAL A 224 -2.04 -0.12 -16.74
CA VAL A 224 -1.86 -0.49 -18.16
C VAL A 224 -0.40 -0.36 -18.58
N TYR A 225 0.29 0.71 -18.16
CA TYR A 225 1.70 0.91 -18.46
C TYR A 225 2.59 -0.11 -17.77
N LEU A 226 2.27 -0.47 -16.52
CA LEU A 226 3.01 -1.51 -15.80
C LEU A 226 2.83 -2.87 -16.48
N LEU A 227 1.60 -3.24 -16.84
CA LEU A 227 1.31 -4.50 -17.51
C LEU A 227 2.00 -4.57 -18.87
N GLN A 228 1.96 -3.50 -19.68
CA GLN A 228 2.71 -3.45 -20.95
C GLN A 228 4.23 -3.55 -20.74
N TRP A 229 4.76 -2.99 -19.66
CA TRP A 229 6.17 -3.14 -19.33
C TRP A 229 6.51 -4.58 -18.94
N ILE A 230 5.66 -5.22 -18.15
CA ILE A 230 5.76 -6.64 -17.78
C ILE A 230 5.67 -7.53 -19.03
N ASP A 231 4.72 -7.28 -19.92
CA ASP A 231 4.55 -8.02 -21.18
C ASP A 231 5.78 -7.90 -22.07
N ARG A 232 6.36 -6.70 -22.19
CA ARG A 232 7.62 -6.48 -22.92
C ARG A 232 8.79 -7.22 -22.28
N LEU A 233 8.87 -7.24 -20.95
CA LEU A 233 9.90 -7.97 -20.22
C LEU A 233 9.75 -9.49 -20.45
N PHE A 234 8.53 -10.03 -20.38
CA PHE A 234 8.28 -11.44 -20.68
C PHE A 234 8.54 -11.78 -22.13
N ALA A 235 8.12 -10.94 -23.08
CA ALA A 235 8.40 -11.14 -24.49
C ALA A 235 9.91 -11.15 -24.76
N TRP A 236 10.66 -10.23 -24.15
CA TRP A 236 12.12 -10.24 -24.21
C TRP A 236 12.71 -11.51 -23.61
N TYR A 237 12.26 -11.92 -22.42
CA TYR A 237 12.69 -13.17 -21.79
C TYR A 237 12.42 -14.36 -22.71
N PHE A 238 11.19 -14.56 -23.18
CA PHE A 238 10.84 -15.68 -24.07
C PHE A 238 11.49 -15.60 -25.45
N SER A 239 11.96 -14.43 -25.89
CA SER A 239 12.76 -14.30 -27.11
C SER A 239 14.17 -14.88 -26.97
N LEU A 240 14.68 -15.01 -25.74
CA LEU A 240 15.93 -15.71 -25.49
C LEU A 240 15.72 -17.20 -25.81
N GLY A 241 16.74 -17.86 -26.36
CA GLY A 241 16.68 -19.30 -26.61
C GLY A 241 16.38 -20.09 -25.33
N ARG A 242 15.74 -21.27 -25.45
CA ARG A 242 15.31 -22.08 -24.29
C ARG A 242 16.43 -22.34 -23.27
N SER A 243 17.66 -22.55 -23.73
CA SER A 243 18.84 -22.73 -22.87
C SER A 243 19.18 -21.47 -22.06
N ALA A 244 19.12 -20.29 -22.68
CA ALA A 244 19.33 -19.01 -21.99
C ALA A 244 18.21 -18.74 -20.97
N ASN A 245 16.96 -19.04 -21.31
CA ASN A 245 15.83 -18.92 -20.36
C ASN A 245 16.01 -19.78 -19.11
N LEU A 246 16.43 -21.03 -19.31
CA LEU A 246 16.71 -21.95 -18.21
C LEU A 246 17.88 -21.46 -17.35
N LEU A 247 18.95 -20.93 -17.95
CA LEU A 247 20.07 -20.35 -17.20
C LEU A 247 19.66 -19.12 -16.39
N VAL A 248 18.88 -18.20 -16.98
CA VAL A 248 18.37 -17.01 -16.27
C VAL A 248 17.46 -17.44 -15.11
N PHE A 249 16.56 -18.40 -15.34
CA PHE A 249 15.68 -18.93 -14.30
C PHE A 249 16.46 -19.58 -13.16
N LEU A 250 17.39 -20.48 -13.46
CA LEU A 250 18.25 -21.11 -12.45
C LEU A 250 19.12 -20.09 -11.71
N GLY A 251 19.61 -19.06 -12.40
CA GLY A 251 20.36 -17.96 -11.80
C GLY A 251 19.51 -17.17 -10.80
N LEU A 252 18.29 -16.75 -11.20
CA LEU A 252 17.35 -16.05 -10.32
C LEU A 252 16.92 -16.92 -9.13
N PHE A 253 16.66 -18.20 -9.37
CA PHE A 253 16.29 -19.15 -8.32
C PHE A 253 17.45 -19.40 -7.34
N GLY A 254 18.67 -19.58 -7.83
CA GLY A 254 19.87 -19.68 -7.01
C GLY A 254 20.11 -18.42 -6.18
N LEU A 255 19.91 -17.24 -6.76
CA LEU A 255 20.00 -15.96 -6.06
C LEU A 255 18.93 -15.83 -4.97
N LEU A 256 17.70 -16.25 -5.24
CA LEU A 256 16.61 -16.29 -4.25
C LEU A 256 16.98 -17.20 -3.07
N ILE A 257 17.50 -18.40 -3.34
CA ILE A 257 17.96 -19.34 -2.30
C ILE A 257 19.07 -18.69 -1.46
N ILE A 258 20.08 -18.09 -2.11
CA ILE A 258 21.18 -17.41 -1.40
C ILE A 258 20.62 -16.29 -0.52
N LEU A 259 19.68 -15.48 -1.02
CA LEU A 259 19.03 -14.42 -0.23
C LEU A 259 18.31 -14.99 0.99
N VAL A 260 17.51 -16.05 0.83
CA VAL A 260 16.80 -16.70 1.95
C VAL A 260 17.78 -17.22 2.99
N PHE A 261 18.87 -17.88 2.57
CA PHE A 261 19.91 -18.33 3.50
C PHE A 261 20.61 -17.17 4.21
N ARG A 262 20.91 -16.07 3.52
CA ARG A 262 21.52 -14.89 4.12
C ARG A 262 20.58 -14.19 5.12
N ILE A 263 19.29 -14.09 4.80
CA ILE A 263 18.27 -13.54 5.70
C ILE A 263 18.20 -14.41 6.95
N ARG A 264 18.12 -15.74 6.79
CA ARG A 264 18.08 -16.69 7.92
C ARG A 264 19.35 -16.60 8.78
N ALA A 265 20.53 -16.53 8.17
CA ALA A 265 21.80 -16.43 8.89
C ALA A 265 21.92 -15.14 9.72
N ARG A 266 21.26 -14.05 9.30
CA ARG A 266 21.26 -12.76 10.00
C ARG A 266 20.00 -12.51 10.84
N ALA A 267 19.08 -13.47 10.88
CA ALA A 267 17.76 -13.25 11.46
C ALA A 267 17.83 -12.88 12.95
N ALA A 268 18.64 -13.60 13.73
CA ALA A 268 18.82 -13.30 15.15
C ALA A 268 19.33 -11.86 15.39
N HIS A 269 20.30 -11.42 14.59
CA HIS A 269 20.84 -10.06 14.69
C HIS A 269 19.81 -8.98 14.31
N TYR A 270 19.00 -9.22 13.27
CA TYR A 270 17.93 -8.30 12.90
C TYR A 270 16.82 -8.26 13.94
N SER A 271 16.46 -9.40 14.54
CA SER A 271 15.46 -9.46 15.61
C SER A 271 15.87 -8.60 16.82
N GLU A 272 17.11 -8.74 17.28
CA GLU A 272 17.63 -7.93 18.40
C GLU A 272 17.66 -6.43 18.09
N MET A 273 18.00 -6.06 16.85
CA MET A 273 17.97 -4.65 16.42
C MET A 273 16.54 -4.09 16.43
N ILE A 274 15.57 -4.86 15.92
CA ILE A 274 14.17 -4.44 15.83
C ILE A 274 13.59 -4.28 17.25
N GLU A 275 13.84 -5.23 18.15
CA GLU A 275 13.32 -5.20 19.51
C GLU A 275 13.85 -4.01 20.31
N LYS A 276 15.15 -3.71 20.21
CA LYS A 276 15.75 -2.51 20.84
C LYS A 276 15.10 -1.23 20.33
N GLU A 277 14.87 -1.14 19.01
CA GLU A 277 14.26 0.05 18.41
C GLU A 277 12.80 0.23 18.86
N TYR A 278 12.03 -0.85 19.01
CA TYR A 278 10.68 -0.78 19.59
C TYR A 278 10.69 -0.34 21.05
N GLN A 279 11.60 -0.87 21.87
CA GLN A 279 11.75 -0.45 23.26
C GLN A 279 12.11 1.04 23.37
N ASP A 280 12.98 1.54 22.50
CA ASP A 280 13.34 2.96 22.44
C ASP A 280 12.13 3.84 22.06
N LEU A 281 11.28 3.38 21.13
CA LEU A 281 10.06 4.08 20.74
C LEU A 281 9.02 4.08 21.86
N GLU A 282 8.84 2.96 22.56
CA GLU A 282 7.93 2.87 23.71
C GLU A 282 8.40 3.77 24.85
N ALA A 283 9.70 3.76 25.17
CA ALA A 283 10.29 4.62 26.19
C ALA A 283 10.07 6.11 25.85
N GLN A 284 10.26 6.52 24.59
CA GLN A 284 9.96 7.89 24.15
C GLN A 284 8.47 8.23 24.30
N SER A 285 7.57 7.27 24.10
CA SER A 285 6.13 7.47 24.27
C SER A 285 5.72 7.64 25.74
N ASP A 286 6.35 6.89 26.65
CA ASP A 286 6.03 6.88 28.08
C ASP A 286 6.68 8.05 28.84
N TYR A 287 7.85 8.52 28.41
CA TYR A 287 8.42 9.78 28.93
C TYR A 287 7.48 10.98 28.69
N GLY A 288 6.71 10.96 27.59
CA GLY A 288 5.67 11.95 27.32
C GLY A 288 4.45 11.87 28.25
N LYS A 289 4.21 10.73 28.92
CA LYS A 289 3.12 10.55 29.90
C LYS A 289 3.51 10.94 31.33
N LYS A 290 4.77 10.73 31.74
CA LYS A 290 5.24 11.02 33.10
C LYS A 290 5.70 12.48 33.33
N GLY A 291 5.84 13.27 32.27
CA GLY A 291 6.21 14.68 32.33
C GLY A 291 5.03 15.66 32.42
N LYS A 292 3.81 15.19 32.70
CA LYS A 292 2.59 15.97 32.97
C LYS A 292 2.05 15.61 34.34
#